data_AF-A0AAW1KJR6-F1
#
_entry.id   AF-A0AAW1KJR6-F1
#
_cell.length_a   1.000
_cell.length_b   1.000
_cell.length_c   1.000
_cell.angle_alpha   90.00
_cell.angle_beta   90.00
_cell.angle_gamma   90.00
#
_symmetry.space_group_name_H-M   'P 1'
#
loop_
_entity.id
_entity.type
_entity.pdbx_description
1 polymer ?
#
loop_
_entity_poly.entity_id
_entity_poly.type
_entity_poly.pdbx_seq_one_letter_code
_entity_poly.pdbx_strand_id
1 'polypeptide(L)'
;MPRKIIGRKPKGKLKNWDAQSMMKAIVSVREKKMGLRKAVKLYEVPQTSLQRLEKKMGLRKAVKLYEVPQTSLQRFVNSEKTPEDEKTPEECVNLKVGRKPVLPANLETELVEYLIEMDDRFYGLRRDDVKRLAFRRDDVKRLASWLLGTMFHTRF
;
A
#
# COMPACT_ATOMS: atom_id res chain seq x y z
N MET A 1 28.84 -34.85 15.79
CA MET A 1 27.78 -35.81 16.16
C MET A 1 26.73 -35.88 15.06
N PRO A 2 26.34 -37.06 14.57
CA PRO A 2 25.34 -37.18 13.50
C PRO A 2 23.93 -36.85 14.03
N ARG A 3 23.13 -36.11 13.24
CA ARG A 3 21.77 -35.70 13.62
C ARG A 3 20.78 -36.85 13.46
N LYS A 4 19.97 -37.09 14.49
CA LYS A 4 18.85 -38.06 14.48
C LYS A 4 17.73 -37.59 13.54
N ILE A 5 17.41 -38.39 12.53
CA ILE A 5 16.28 -38.12 11.62
C ILE A 5 14.98 -38.55 12.33
N ILE A 6 14.24 -37.59 12.87
CA ILE A 6 12.91 -37.85 13.43
C ILE A 6 11.92 -37.88 12.25
N GLY A 7 11.26 -39.02 12.04
CA GLY A 7 10.23 -39.19 11.01
C GLY A 7 9.06 -38.22 11.20
N ARG A 8 8.39 -37.85 10.10
CA ARG A 8 7.23 -36.95 10.13
C ARG A 8 6.07 -37.63 10.87
N LYS A 9 5.43 -36.92 11.81
CA LYS A 9 4.25 -37.44 12.52
C LYS A 9 3.09 -37.73 11.53
N PRO A 10 2.29 -38.78 11.76
CA PRO A 10 1.15 -39.10 10.90
C PRO A 10 0.12 -37.96 10.92
N LYS A 11 -0.50 -37.69 9.77
CA LYS A 11 -1.55 -36.68 9.64
C LYS A 11 -2.78 -37.14 10.44
N GLY A 12 -3.27 -36.28 11.34
CA GLY A 12 -4.48 -36.56 12.14
C GLY A 12 -5.76 -36.67 11.30
N LYS A 13 -6.81 -37.26 11.90
CA LYS A 13 -8.13 -37.48 11.26
C LYS A 13 -8.72 -36.18 10.69
N LEU A 14 -9.31 -36.27 9.49
CA LEU A 14 -9.93 -35.16 8.77
C LEU A 14 -11.31 -34.83 9.38
N LYS A 15 -11.49 -33.57 9.80
CA LYS A 15 -12.73 -32.83 10.18
C LYS A 15 -14.05 -33.63 10.32
N ASN A 16 -14.62 -33.65 11.53
CA ASN A 16 -15.90 -34.31 11.86
C ASN A 16 -17.08 -33.32 12.12
N TRP A 17 -17.11 -32.13 11.52
CA TRP A 17 -18.20 -31.16 11.77
C TRP A 17 -19.32 -31.28 10.74
N ASP A 18 -20.54 -30.99 11.16
CA ASP A 18 -21.73 -31.00 10.31
C ASP A 18 -21.72 -29.84 9.29
N ALA A 19 -21.95 -30.19 8.01
CA ALA A 19 -21.85 -29.25 6.90
C ALA A 19 -23.01 -28.24 6.88
N GLN A 20 -24.22 -28.68 7.24
CA GLN A 20 -25.40 -27.81 7.27
C GLN A 20 -25.28 -26.75 8.36
N SER A 21 -24.80 -27.16 9.54
CA SER A 21 -24.55 -26.27 10.68
C SER A 21 -23.46 -25.23 10.37
N MET A 22 -22.37 -25.63 9.69
CA MET A 22 -21.33 -24.69 9.24
C MET A 22 -21.85 -23.67 8.22
N MET A 23 -22.71 -24.08 7.30
CA MET A 23 -23.29 -23.19 6.30
C MET A 23 -24.21 -22.14 6.93
N LYS A 24 -25.11 -22.58 7.82
CA LYS A 24 -25.99 -21.68 8.59
C LYS A 24 -25.17 -20.68 9.41
N ALA A 25 -24.09 -21.12 10.05
CA ALA A 25 -23.18 -20.26 10.79
C ALA A 25 -22.49 -19.20 9.93
N ILE A 26 -22.03 -19.56 8.72
CA ILE A 26 -21.38 -18.61 7.80
C ILE A 26 -22.36 -17.54 7.34
N VAL A 27 -23.59 -17.92 6.96
CA VAL A 27 -24.63 -16.99 6.52
C VAL A 27 -24.95 -15.99 7.64
N SER A 28 -25.24 -16.48 8.85
CA SER A 28 -25.58 -15.64 10.00
C SER A 28 -24.48 -14.66 10.43
N VAL A 29 -23.20 -15.04 10.28
CA VAL A 29 -22.06 -14.13 10.58
C VAL A 29 -21.83 -13.13 9.44
N ARG A 30 -21.94 -13.54 8.17
CA ARG A 30 -21.79 -12.64 7.02
C ARG A 30 -22.87 -11.58 6.97
N GLU A 31 -24.10 -11.95 7.29
CA GLU A 31 -25.25 -11.04 7.41
C GLU A 31 -25.19 -10.15 8.67
N LYS A 32 -24.13 -10.27 9.48
CA LYS A 32 -23.93 -9.54 10.75
C LYS A 32 -25.06 -9.72 11.77
N LYS A 33 -25.95 -10.69 11.58
CA LYS A 33 -27.01 -11.04 12.54
C LYS A 33 -26.44 -11.49 13.89
N MET A 34 -25.28 -12.14 13.88
CA MET A 34 -24.58 -12.56 15.10
C MET A 34 -23.05 -12.61 14.94
N GLY A 35 -22.33 -12.38 16.03
CA GLY A 35 -20.86 -12.46 16.07
C GLY A 35 -20.32 -13.90 16.08
N LEU A 36 -19.07 -14.08 15.66
CA LEU A 36 -18.38 -15.38 15.53
C LEU A 36 -18.51 -16.28 16.76
N ARG A 37 -18.29 -15.74 17.97
CA ARG A 37 -18.37 -16.51 19.22
C ARG A 37 -19.80 -17.00 19.51
N LYS A 38 -20.82 -16.23 19.12
CA LYS A 38 -22.23 -16.58 19.31
C LYS A 38 -22.64 -17.66 18.31
N ALA A 39 -22.20 -17.55 17.05
CA ALA A 39 -22.44 -18.55 16.01
C ALA A 39 -21.78 -19.92 16.33
N VAL A 40 -20.55 -19.91 16.87
CA VAL A 40 -19.85 -21.13 17.29
C VAL A 40 -20.64 -21.94 18.30
N LYS A 41 -21.20 -21.25 19.32
CA LYS A 41 -22.01 -21.90 20.36
C LYS A 41 -23.34 -22.38 19.82
N LEU A 42 -24.01 -21.59 18.98
CA LEU A 42 -25.36 -21.88 18.50
C LEU A 42 -25.40 -23.02 17.47
N TYR A 43 -24.38 -23.14 16.64
CA TYR A 43 -24.31 -24.15 15.57
C TYR A 43 -23.32 -25.28 15.86
N GLU A 44 -22.70 -25.30 17.04
CA GLU A 44 -21.70 -26.31 17.45
C GLU A 44 -20.55 -26.51 16.45
N VAL A 45 -20.09 -25.41 15.86
CA VAL A 45 -19.05 -25.42 14.84
C VAL A 45 -17.69 -24.95 15.39
N PRO A 46 -16.56 -25.53 14.95
CA PRO A 46 -15.25 -25.08 15.42
C PRO A 46 -14.95 -23.63 15.04
N GLN A 47 -14.62 -22.80 16.02
CA GLN A 47 -14.36 -21.36 15.84
C GLN A 47 -13.32 -21.03 14.78
N THR A 48 -12.17 -21.70 14.81
CA THR A 48 -11.08 -21.46 13.85
C THR A 48 -11.47 -21.84 12.43
N SER A 49 -12.34 -22.86 12.29
CA SER A 49 -12.87 -23.26 10.99
C SER A 49 -13.90 -22.26 10.49
N LEU A 50 -14.82 -21.82 11.35
CA LEU A 50 -15.81 -20.80 11.01
C LEU A 50 -15.13 -19.48 10.60
N GLN A 51 -14.20 -18.96 11.39
CA GLN A 51 -13.46 -17.73 11.10
C GLN A 51 -12.65 -17.81 9.79
N ARG A 52 -12.10 -18.99 9.47
CA ARG A 52 -11.37 -19.21 8.21
C ARG A 52 -12.30 -19.29 6.98
N LEU A 53 -13.54 -19.71 7.17
CA LEU A 53 -14.53 -19.89 6.10
C LEU A 53 -15.39 -18.63 5.88
N GLU A 54 -15.61 -17.87 6.96
CA GLU A 54 -16.35 -16.61 6.95
C GLU A 54 -15.63 -15.52 6.15
N LYS A 55 -14.31 -15.36 6.36
CA LYS A 55 -13.46 -14.45 5.57
C LYS A 55 -13.68 -14.67 4.07
N LYS A 56 -14.19 -13.63 3.39
CA LYS A 56 -14.43 -13.55 1.95
C LYS A 56 -13.23 -14.16 1.20
N MET A 57 -13.50 -15.04 0.22
CA MET A 57 -12.48 -15.85 -0.44
C MET A 57 -11.38 -14.95 -1.02
N GLY A 58 -10.18 -15.02 -0.43
CA GLY A 58 -9.01 -14.36 -1.01
C GLY A 58 -8.63 -15.01 -2.34
N LEU A 59 -8.01 -14.22 -3.22
CA LEU A 59 -7.60 -14.61 -4.58
C LEU A 59 -6.98 -16.01 -4.67
N ARG A 60 -6.04 -16.32 -3.77
CA ARG A 60 -5.34 -17.63 -3.72
C ARG A 60 -6.25 -18.82 -3.46
N LYS A 61 -7.37 -18.61 -2.76
CA LYS A 61 -8.33 -19.65 -2.41
C LYS A 61 -9.33 -19.87 -3.56
N ALA A 62 -9.68 -18.82 -4.29
CA ALA A 62 -10.49 -18.91 -5.51
C ALA A 62 -9.73 -19.63 -6.63
N VAL A 63 -8.45 -19.30 -6.84
CA VAL A 63 -7.57 -19.97 -7.82
C VAL A 63 -7.56 -21.48 -7.64
N LYS A 64 -7.44 -21.95 -6.38
CA LYS A 64 -7.42 -23.38 -6.08
C LYS A 64 -8.79 -24.06 -6.18
N LEU A 65 -9.87 -23.31 -5.93
CA LEU A 65 -11.23 -23.85 -5.91
C LEU A 65 -11.79 -24.03 -7.32
N TYR A 66 -11.47 -23.08 -8.21
CA TYR A 66 -11.99 -23.04 -9.57
C TYR A 66 -10.96 -23.49 -10.61
N GLU A 67 -9.78 -23.95 -10.16
CA GLU A 67 -8.66 -24.43 -10.99
C GLU A 67 -8.24 -23.43 -12.08
N VAL A 68 -8.42 -22.14 -11.81
CA VAL A 68 -8.08 -21.07 -12.75
C VAL A 68 -6.67 -20.56 -12.45
N PRO A 69 -5.83 -20.32 -13.45
CA PRO A 69 -4.51 -19.73 -13.24
C PRO A 69 -4.58 -18.42 -12.43
N GLN A 70 -3.72 -18.30 -11.41
CA GLN A 70 -3.72 -17.16 -10.49
C GLN A 70 -3.60 -15.82 -11.21
N THR A 71 -2.73 -15.77 -12.21
CA THR A 71 -2.46 -14.58 -13.01
C THR A 71 -3.70 -14.16 -13.80
N SER A 72 -4.46 -15.10 -14.35
CA SER A 72 -5.69 -14.82 -15.09
C SER A 72 -6.77 -14.23 -14.19
N LEU A 73 -7.03 -14.88 -13.04
CA LEU A 73 -8.03 -14.39 -12.09
C LEU A 73 -7.65 -13.02 -11.50
N GLN A 74 -6.35 -12.81 -11.23
CA GLN A 74 -5.84 -11.52 -10.77
C GLN A 74 -6.01 -10.42 -11.80
N ARG A 75 -5.76 -10.73 -13.08
CA ARG A 75 -5.98 -9.79 -14.18
C ARG A 75 -7.45 -9.41 -14.30
N PHE A 76 -8.36 -10.37 -14.25
CA PHE A 76 -9.80 -10.11 -14.31
C PHE A 76 -10.29 -9.21 -13.16
N VAL A 77 -9.91 -9.53 -11.92
CA VAL A 77 -10.27 -8.71 -10.74
C VAL A 77 -9.69 -7.29 -10.82
N ASN A 78 -8.51 -7.14 -11.41
CA ASN A 78 -7.88 -5.82 -11.59
C ASN A 78 -8.41 -5.05 -12.82
N SER A 79 -9.01 -5.75 -13.79
CA SER A 79 -9.62 -5.13 -14.98
C SER A 79 -11.07 -4.74 -14.75
N GLU A 80 -11.78 -5.44 -13.87
CA GLU A 80 -13.05 -4.98 -13.29
C GLU A 80 -12.78 -3.86 -12.27
N LYS A 81 -12.28 -2.72 -12.77
CA LYS A 81 -12.30 -1.49 -11.99
C LYS A 81 -13.76 -1.08 -11.83
N THR A 82 -14.17 -0.79 -10.61
CA THR A 82 -15.47 -0.17 -10.34
C THR A 82 -15.56 1.18 -11.08
N PRO A 83 -16.75 1.63 -11.52
CA PRO A 83 -16.92 2.88 -12.27
C PRO A 83 -16.37 4.14 -11.58
N GLU A 84 -16.05 4.04 -10.29
CA GLU A 84 -15.50 5.10 -9.46
C GLU A 84 -13.99 5.36 -9.69
N ASP A 85 -13.27 4.48 -10.43
CA ASP A 85 -11.81 4.56 -10.68
C ASP A 85 -11.43 4.88 -12.15
N GLU A 86 -12.40 5.21 -13.01
CA GLU A 86 -12.11 5.66 -14.38
C GLU A 86 -11.53 7.08 -14.35
N LYS A 87 -10.20 7.16 -14.22
CA LYS A 87 -9.47 8.40 -14.46
C LYS A 87 -9.80 8.90 -15.85
N THR A 88 -10.33 10.11 -15.93
CA THR A 88 -10.66 10.74 -17.20
C THR A 88 -9.42 10.79 -18.11
N PRO A 89 -9.60 10.81 -19.45
CA PRO A 89 -8.47 10.88 -20.39
C PRO A 89 -7.52 12.05 -20.08
N GLU A 90 -8.08 13.15 -19.58
CA GLU A 90 -7.36 14.35 -19.16
C GLU A 90 -6.45 14.12 -17.94
N GLU A 91 -6.91 13.35 -16.94
CA GLU A 91 -6.06 12.96 -15.81
C GLU A 91 -4.94 12.00 -16.23
N CYS A 92 -5.21 11.11 -17.18
CA CYS A 92 -4.23 10.12 -17.65
C CYS A 92 -3.01 10.76 -18.33
N VAL A 93 -3.20 11.87 -19.04
CA VAL A 93 -2.12 12.65 -19.66
C VAL A 93 -1.27 13.39 -18.61
N ASN A 94 -1.89 13.79 -17.50
CA ASN A 94 -1.23 14.50 -16.41
C ASN A 94 -0.57 13.58 -15.38
N LEU A 95 -0.72 12.26 -15.50
CA LEU A 95 0.02 11.31 -14.66
C LEU A 95 1.50 11.36 -15.03
N LYS A 96 2.35 11.80 -14.10
CA LYS A 96 3.81 11.73 -14.23
C LYS A 96 4.23 10.26 -14.40
N VAL A 97 4.42 9.83 -15.64
CA VAL A 97 4.89 8.48 -15.97
C VAL A 97 6.36 8.37 -15.56
N GLY A 98 6.67 7.51 -14.59
CA GLY A 98 8.06 7.29 -14.18
C GLY A 98 8.25 6.84 -12.74
N ARG A 99 9.52 6.87 -12.30
CA ARG A 99 9.91 6.57 -10.91
C ARG A 99 9.35 7.64 -9.98
N LYS A 100 9.06 7.26 -8.74
CA LYS A 100 8.63 8.22 -7.71
C LYS A 100 9.72 9.28 -7.52
N PRO A 101 9.35 10.57 -7.40
CA PRO A 101 10.31 11.63 -7.14
C PRO A 101 11.04 11.36 -5.82
N VAL A 102 12.35 11.60 -5.82
CA VAL A 102 13.23 11.38 -4.64
C VAL A 102 13.08 12.52 -3.63
N LEU A 103 12.74 13.72 -4.12
CA LEU A 103 12.50 14.91 -3.33
C LEU A 103 10.97 15.12 -3.16
N PRO A 104 10.48 15.54 -1.99
CA PRO A 104 9.07 15.91 -1.83
C PRO A 104 8.75 17.18 -2.62
N ALA A 105 7.52 17.31 -3.12
CA ALA A 105 7.09 18.39 -4.02
C ALA A 105 7.39 19.81 -3.48
N ASN A 106 7.21 20.04 -2.18
CA ASN A 106 7.48 21.35 -1.56
C ASN A 106 8.94 21.80 -1.73
N LEU A 107 9.89 20.88 -1.53
CA LEU A 107 11.31 21.18 -1.68
C LEU A 107 11.72 21.30 -3.16
N GLU A 108 11.00 20.65 -4.07
CA GLU A 108 11.23 20.84 -5.52
C GLU A 108 10.87 22.26 -5.92
N THR A 109 9.74 22.78 -5.45
CA THR A 109 9.31 24.17 -5.72
C THR A 109 10.31 25.19 -5.16
N GLU A 110 10.70 25.05 -3.89
CA GLU A 110 11.68 25.95 -3.25
C GLU A 110 13.03 25.95 -3.98
N LEU A 111 13.51 24.77 -4.40
CA LEU A 111 14.75 24.65 -5.16
C LEU A 111 14.66 25.30 -6.54
N VAL A 112 13.52 25.17 -7.22
CA VAL A 112 13.29 25.79 -8.53
C VAL A 112 13.27 27.31 -8.44
N GLU A 113 12.56 27.86 -7.45
CA GLU A 113 12.51 29.31 -7.21
C GLU A 113 13.90 29.89 -6.95
N TYR A 114 14.70 29.21 -6.13
CA TYR A 114 16.08 29.61 -5.86
C TYR A 114 16.97 29.57 -7.10
N LEU A 115 16.83 28.54 -7.96
CA LEU A 115 17.63 28.44 -9.18
C LEU A 115 17.31 29.56 -10.18
N ILE A 116 16.03 29.95 -10.30
CA ILE A 116 15.62 31.08 -11.14
C ILE A 116 16.26 32.37 -10.65
N GLU A 117 16.19 32.65 -9.34
CA GLU A 117 16.78 33.86 -8.74
C GLU A 117 18.30 33.92 -8.95
N MET A 118 19.00 32.79 -8.81
CA MET A 118 20.45 32.73 -8.99
C MET A 118 20.86 32.84 -10.46
N ASP A 119 20.04 32.37 -11.39
CA ASP A 119 20.23 32.54 -12.84
C ASP A 119 20.05 34.00 -13.26
N ASP A 120 19.03 34.68 -12.72
CA ASP A 120 18.80 36.12 -12.92
C ASP A 120 19.95 36.97 -12.37
N ARG A 121 20.61 36.49 -11.31
CA ARG A 121 21.82 37.11 -10.74
C ARG A 121 23.11 36.65 -11.48
N PHE A 122 22.98 35.92 -12.58
CA PHE A 122 24.07 35.40 -13.45
C PHE A 122 25.14 34.58 -12.72
N TYR A 123 24.78 33.90 -11.63
CA TYR A 123 25.64 32.88 -11.06
C TYR A 123 25.59 31.67 -11.99
N GLY A 124 26.66 31.40 -12.74
CA GLY A 124 26.73 30.30 -13.71
C GLY A 124 26.56 28.91 -13.06
N LEU A 125 25.31 28.52 -12.79
CA LEU A 125 24.92 27.33 -12.05
C LEU A 125 25.25 26.07 -12.85
N ARG A 126 26.06 25.20 -12.26
CA ARG A 126 26.36 23.88 -12.85
C ARG A 126 25.45 22.82 -12.27
N ARG A 127 25.28 21.73 -13.02
CA ARG A 127 24.53 20.53 -12.57
C ARG A 127 25.01 20.02 -11.21
N ASP A 128 26.31 20.14 -10.93
CA ASP A 128 26.91 19.74 -9.67
C ASP A 128 26.47 20.64 -8.50
N ASP A 129 26.24 21.92 -8.73
CA ASP A 129 25.76 22.86 -7.71
C ASP A 129 24.31 22.56 -7.36
N VAL A 130 23.46 22.33 -8.37
CA VAL A 130 22.07 21.88 -8.16
C VAL A 130 22.01 20.56 -7.38
N LYS A 131 22.90 19.61 -7.71
CA LYS A 131 22.99 18.34 -6.98
C LYS A 131 23.42 18.57 -5.53
N ARG A 132 24.43 19.40 -5.29
CA ARG A 132 24.90 19.74 -3.93
C ARG A 132 23.80 20.43 -3.11
N LEU A 133 23.03 21.33 -3.72
CA LEU A 133 21.89 22.00 -3.11
C LEU A 133 20.77 20.99 -2.76
N ALA A 134 20.44 20.09 -3.67
CA ALA A 134 19.39 19.08 -3.46
C ALA A 134 19.73 18.05 -2.35
N PHE A 135 21.01 17.70 -2.19
CA PHE A 135 21.45 16.74 -1.16
C PHE A 135 21.65 17.37 0.22
N ARG A 136 21.89 18.68 0.28
CA ARG A 136 22.14 19.41 1.53
C ARG A 136 20.81 19.85 2.16
N ARG A 137 20.10 18.88 2.74
CA ARG A 137 18.74 18.97 3.32
C ARG A 137 18.48 20.15 4.28
N ASP A 138 19.51 20.80 4.83
CA ASP A 138 19.38 21.88 5.83
C ASP A 138 19.63 23.30 5.29
N ASP A 139 20.16 23.45 4.07
CA ASP A 139 20.56 24.78 3.56
C ASP A 139 19.42 25.53 2.85
N VAL A 140 18.43 24.83 2.27
CA VAL A 140 17.31 25.50 1.58
C VAL A 140 16.48 26.35 2.56
N LYS A 141 16.25 25.83 3.78
CA LYS A 141 15.56 26.56 4.86
C LYS A 141 16.43 27.65 5.50
N ARG A 142 17.74 27.39 5.67
CA ARG A 142 18.67 28.36 6.28
C ARG A 142 18.98 29.53 5.33
N LEU A 143 19.10 29.29 4.03
CA LEU A 143 19.33 30.33 3.01
C LEU A 143 18.09 31.18 2.75
N ALA A 144 16.89 30.58 2.72
CA ALA A 144 15.63 31.33 2.68
C ALA A 144 15.43 32.20 3.94
N SER A 145 15.78 31.67 5.12
CA SER A 145 15.80 32.45 6.37
C SER A 145 16.88 33.53 6.40
N TRP A 146 18.03 33.31 5.74
CA TRP A 146 19.10 34.30 5.64
C TRP A 146 18.67 35.45 4.72
N LEU A 147 18.06 35.14 3.56
CA LEU A 147 17.52 36.12 2.60
C LEU A 147 16.36 36.95 3.19
N LEU A 148 15.41 36.32 3.88
CA LEU A 148 14.31 37.01 4.56
C LEU A 148 14.76 37.77 5.83
N GLY A 149 15.84 37.33 6.48
CA GLY A 149 16.41 37.97 7.66
C GLY A 149 17.35 39.15 7.36
N THR A 150 17.98 39.18 6.19
CA THR A 150 18.88 40.28 5.79
C THR A 150 18.18 41.57 5.35
N MET A 151 16.87 41.55 5.12
CA MET A 151 16.11 42.75 4.72
C MET A 151 15.70 43.67 5.88
N PHE A 152 16.01 43.35 7.15
CA PHE A 152 15.61 44.17 8.31
C PHE A 152 16.77 44.71 9.17
N HIS A 153 18.02 44.66 8.71
CA HIS A 153 19.16 45.22 9.44
C HIS A 153 20.18 45.93 8.52
N THR A 154 19.74 46.95 7.81
CA THR A 154 20.57 48.15 7.59
C THR A 154 19.74 49.36 7.95
N ARG A 155 19.73 49.62 9.25
CA ARG A 155 19.37 50.88 9.88
C ARG A 155 20.50 51.87 9.59
N PHE A 156 20.24 52.86 8.75
CA PHE A 156 20.75 54.23 8.86
C PHE A 156 19.86 55.15 8.01
#